data_AF-A0A117KDJ3-F1
#
_entry.id   AF-A0A117KDJ3-F1
#
_cell.length_a   1.000
_cell.length_b   1.000
_cell.length_c   1.000
_cell.angle_alpha   90.00
_cell.angle_beta   90.00
_cell.angle_gamma   90.00
#
_symmetry.space_group_name_H-M   'P 1'
#
loop_
_entity.id
_entity.type
_entity.pdbx_description
1 polymer ?
#
loop_
_entity_poly.entity_id
_entity_poly.type
_entity_poly.pdbx_seq_one_letter_code
_entity_poly.pdbx_strand_id
1 'polypeptide(L)'
;MGYYQWYLRKLTKYILFILLNLFLACTPWSSDTNRALDLAGENRKELEKVLIHYSNDAADSLKLKAAEYLISNMVFQYSIVGSEVDSINAHYKYVYGLKGEDRNKLFKSDSLRQRGDTKIKYDLQNVSSQFIINQIESAFLTYNYDWSKKYSFEMFCEYILPYKLSESDNFDWRSYANKKYFPMINFMSFERENIIYEAESFIETDSLIKKVAYNSSTVKIFHLYKKQKNKFKMTINNKNKGFKKVAIHYINGNTTATKARVKIDNKSIGNFVFPATGNWKEINDDSRLPIEFMINLDSGKHQLTIESLDKDLFLDFLFIQEYGSNDDVLPTISDGVYYLKNSSGWLATNNDSIFNGSALKVSNDFSKATAFEVTSDGFSYEFKIGQNSKIKVIDALQEKNSNSVFVFDNFNTTNQKWGLIPVKNGGFQIRNKATNKILSSEKSKALIQCLHDSIHGTWYFVKSKKKLSNGIRKNNSLVSAHNIDPAIKTAIKISDITNKFHWFGEANMGVVSYIIEFESNQTFKVWYDRVTFHFLTTEE
;
A
#
# COMPACT_ATOMS: atom_id res chain seq x y z
N MET A 1 -40.75 72.97 8.20
CA MET A 1 -40.66 71.81 7.29
C MET A 1 -39.22 71.33 7.04
N GLY A 2 -38.23 72.22 6.89
CA GLY A 2 -36.83 71.82 6.59
C GLY A 2 -36.08 71.06 7.69
N TYR A 3 -36.35 71.34 8.98
CA TYR A 3 -35.67 70.67 10.10
C TYR A 3 -36.02 69.17 10.21
N TYR A 4 -37.27 68.82 9.89
CA TYR A 4 -37.77 67.44 9.93
C TYR A 4 -37.18 66.59 8.79
N GLN A 5 -37.03 67.16 7.60
CA GLN A 5 -36.39 66.50 6.46
C GLN A 5 -34.90 66.25 6.67
N TRP A 6 -34.20 67.16 7.37
CA TRP A 6 -32.79 66.96 7.74
C TRP A 6 -32.62 65.79 8.72
N TYR A 7 -33.46 65.71 9.74
CA TYR A 7 -33.42 64.62 10.73
C TYR A 7 -33.72 63.26 10.11
N LEU A 8 -34.74 63.19 9.23
CA LEU A 8 -35.10 61.98 8.49
C LEU A 8 -33.92 61.49 7.63
N ARG A 9 -33.26 62.36 6.86
CA ARG A 9 -32.09 61.98 6.04
C ARG A 9 -30.93 61.44 6.88
N LYS A 10 -30.71 62.00 8.08
CA LYS A 10 -29.67 61.52 9.00
C LYS A 10 -30.04 60.14 9.56
N LEU A 11 -31.30 59.97 9.98
CA LEU A 11 -31.84 58.69 10.47
C LEU A 11 -31.78 57.60 9.40
N THR A 12 -32.14 57.92 8.15
CA THR A 12 -32.03 56.97 7.02
C THR A 12 -30.59 56.55 6.77
N LYS A 13 -29.61 57.48 6.86
CA LYS A 13 -28.18 57.13 6.76
C LYS A 13 -27.71 56.23 7.89
N TYR A 14 -28.16 56.46 9.13
CA TYR A 14 -27.85 55.59 10.27
C TYR A 14 -28.48 54.20 10.11
N ILE A 15 -29.74 54.12 9.66
CA ILE A 15 -30.40 52.84 9.39
C ILE A 15 -29.71 52.11 8.25
N LEU A 16 -29.31 52.79 7.16
CA LEU A 16 -28.56 52.18 6.07
C LEU A 16 -27.18 51.68 6.54
N PHE A 17 -26.51 52.43 7.40
CA PHE A 17 -25.24 52.01 8.00
C PHE A 17 -25.40 50.80 8.91
N ILE A 18 -26.45 50.76 9.74
CA ILE A 18 -26.77 49.59 10.59
C ILE A 18 -27.12 48.38 9.73
N LEU A 19 -27.95 48.55 8.70
CA LEU A 19 -28.31 47.47 7.76
C LEU A 19 -27.08 46.95 7.00
N LEU A 20 -26.18 47.83 6.55
CA LEU A 20 -24.94 47.45 5.88
C LEU A 20 -24.03 46.62 6.82
N ASN A 21 -23.95 46.97 8.11
CA ASN A 21 -23.20 46.19 9.10
C ASN A 21 -23.90 44.86 9.46
N LEU A 22 -25.23 44.80 9.44
CA LEU A 22 -25.99 43.56 9.65
C LEU A 22 -25.80 42.56 8.50
N PHE A 23 -25.63 43.02 7.26
CA PHE A 23 -25.28 42.15 6.13
C PHE A 23 -23.82 41.64 6.18
N LEU A 24 -22.92 42.39 6.82
CA LEU A 24 -21.52 41.98 7.04
C LEU A 24 -21.35 41.01 8.21
N ALA A 25 -22.33 40.94 9.13
CA ALA A 25 -22.30 40.05 10.30
C ALA A 25 -22.80 38.62 10.02
N CYS A 26 -23.43 38.38 8.87
CA CYS A 26 -23.82 37.04 8.45
C CYS A 26 -22.66 36.35 7.73
N THR A 27 -21.80 35.69 8.50
CA THR A 27 -20.87 34.73 7.94
C THR A 27 -21.63 33.44 7.60
N PRO A 28 -21.46 32.84 6.40
CA PRO A 28 -22.17 31.61 6.04
C PRO A 28 -21.62 30.35 6.74
N TRP A 29 -20.57 30.50 7.55
CA TRP A 29 -19.85 29.40 8.20
C TRP A 29 -20.30 29.19 9.65
N SER A 30 -20.03 28.01 10.20
CA SER A 30 -20.27 27.68 11.61
C SER A 30 -19.55 28.63 12.57
N SER A 31 -20.04 28.76 13.81
CA SER A 31 -19.40 29.60 14.84
C SER A 31 -17.95 29.21 15.11
N ASP A 32 -17.65 27.91 15.12
CA ASP A 32 -16.30 27.40 15.37
C ASP A 32 -15.38 27.65 14.18
N THR A 33 -15.90 27.52 12.96
CA THR A 33 -15.17 27.90 11.74
C THR A 33 -14.81 29.38 11.77
N ASN A 34 -15.76 30.27 12.09
CA ASN A 34 -15.48 31.70 12.16
C ASN A 34 -14.46 32.06 13.23
N ARG A 35 -14.53 31.42 14.40
CA ARG A 35 -13.51 31.57 15.43
C ARG A 35 -12.12 31.18 14.92
N ALA A 36 -12.02 30.09 14.19
CA ALA A 36 -10.76 29.67 13.58
C ALA A 36 -10.27 30.65 12.50
N LEU A 37 -11.17 31.20 11.69
CA LEU A 37 -10.87 32.23 10.69
C LEU A 37 -10.38 33.54 11.33
N ASP A 38 -10.93 33.94 12.47
CA ASP A 38 -10.47 35.10 13.23
C ASP A 38 -9.05 34.88 13.76
N LEU A 39 -8.76 33.68 14.30
CA LEU A 39 -7.44 33.29 14.81
C LEU A 39 -6.37 33.14 13.70
N ALA A 40 -6.79 32.94 12.44
CA ALA A 40 -5.89 32.81 11.30
C ALA A 40 -5.21 34.13 10.90
N GLY A 41 -5.73 35.28 11.35
CA GLY A 41 -5.19 36.60 11.04
C GLY A 41 -5.03 36.83 9.53
N GLU A 42 -3.83 37.19 9.08
CA GLU A 42 -3.52 37.43 7.65
C GLU A 42 -3.78 36.22 6.74
N ASN A 43 -3.78 35.00 7.30
CA ASN A 43 -4.01 33.77 6.55
C ASN A 43 -5.51 33.41 6.41
N ARG A 44 -6.41 34.18 7.05
CA ARG A 44 -7.87 34.00 6.94
C ARG A 44 -8.33 33.83 5.49
N LYS A 45 -7.79 34.65 4.59
CA LYS A 45 -8.11 34.62 3.15
C LYS A 45 -7.82 33.29 2.49
N GLU A 46 -6.80 32.55 2.93
CA GLU A 46 -6.50 31.22 2.41
C GLU A 46 -7.52 30.19 2.90
N LEU A 47 -7.93 30.27 4.16
CA LEU A 47 -8.93 29.35 4.71
C LEU A 47 -10.33 29.63 4.14
N GLU A 48 -10.69 30.90 3.94
CA GLU A 48 -11.95 31.28 3.27
C GLU A 48 -11.98 30.79 1.82
N LYS A 49 -10.85 30.79 1.09
CA LYS A 49 -10.78 30.21 -0.27
C LYS A 49 -11.15 28.72 -0.28
N VAL A 50 -10.78 27.96 0.76
CA VAL A 50 -11.17 26.54 0.88
C VAL A 50 -12.69 26.40 1.01
N LEU A 51 -13.30 27.19 1.88
CA LEU A 51 -14.75 27.17 2.10
C LEU A 51 -15.51 27.59 0.84
N ILE A 52 -15.08 28.67 0.19
CA ILE A 52 -15.65 29.18 -1.06
C ILE A 52 -15.51 28.16 -2.19
N HIS A 53 -14.40 27.41 -2.24
CA HIS A 53 -14.17 26.39 -3.26
C HIS A 53 -15.28 25.32 -3.25
N TYR A 54 -15.75 24.91 -2.07
CA TYR A 54 -16.79 23.88 -1.91
C TYR A 54 -18.21 24.43 -1.70
N SER A 55 -18.40 25.75 -1.56
CA SER A 55 -19.71 26.34 -1.26
C SER A 55 -20.63 26.48 -2.47
N ASN A 56 -20.08 26.40 -3.69
CA ASN A 56 -20.82 26.76 -4.91
C ASN A 56 -21.61 25.59 -5.52
N ASP A 57 -21.19 24.34 -5.28
CA ASP A 57 -21.83 23.15 -5.84
C ASP A 57 -22.50 22.33 -4.72
N ALA A 58 -23.78 22.02 -4.89
CA ALA A 58 -24.51 21.16 -3.97
C ALA A 58 -23.90 19.75 -3.86
N ALA A 59 -23.22 19.27 -4.91
CA ALA A 59 -22.49 18.01 -4.93
C ALA A 59 -21.33 17.99 -3.91
N ASP A 60 -20.77 19.15 -3.58
CA ASP A 60 -19.65 19.29 -2.65
C ASP A 60 -20.10 19.57 -1.21
N SER A 61 -21.39 19.45 -0.88
CA SER A 61 -21.93 19.72 0.47
C SER A 61 -21.23 18.94 1.58
N LEU A 62 -20.84 17.67 1.36
CA LEU A 62 -20.05 16.90 2.33
C LEU A 62 -18.60 17.38 2.41
N LYS A 63 -18.01 17.84 1.30
CA LYS A 63 -16.66 18.40 1.29
C LYS A 63 -16.60 19.76 1.99
N LEU A 64 -17.64 20.57 1.83
CA LEU A 64 -17.78 21.83 2.59
C LEU A 64 -17.85 21.55 4.10
N LYS A 65 -18.66 20.57 4.53
CA LYS A 65 -18.70 20.15 5.94
C LYS A 65 -17.34 19.64 6.43
N ALA A 66 -16.60 18.91 5.60
CA ALA A 66 -15.26 18.44 5.93
C ALA A 66 -14.27 19.62 6.03
N ALA A 67 -14.39 20.62 5.16
CA ALA A 67 -13.58 21.84 5.22
C ALA A 67 -13.85 22.64 6.50
N GLU A 68 -15.12 22.82 6.88
CA GLU A 68 -15.50 23.46 8.14
C GLU A 68 -14.98 22.70 9.35
N TYR A 69 -15.16 21.37 9.37
CA TYR A 69 -14.63 20.51 10.43
C TYR A 69 -13.12 20.64 10.55
N LEU A 70 -12.41 20.57 9.43
CA LEU A 70 -10.95 20.64 9.42
C LEU A 70 -10.47 22.01 9.90
N ILE A 71 -11.01 23.10 9.35
CA ILE A 71 -10.60 24.49 9.69
C ILE A 71 -10.91 24.80 11.16
N SER A 72 -12.08 24.45 11.67
CA SER A 72 -12.43 24.66 13.08
C SER A 72 -11.49 23.91 14.04
N ASN A 73 -11.04 22.70 13.66
CA ASN A 73 -10.11 21.91 14.47
C ASN A 73 -8.63 22.27 14.27
N MET A 74 -8.27 23.10 13.27
CA MET A 74 -6.88 23.58 13.07
C MET A 74 -6.39 24.50 14.20
N VAL A 75 -7.28 25.00 15.07
CA VAL A 75 -6.93 25.83 16.24
C VAL A 75 -5.90 25.15 17.15
N PHE A 76 -5.87 23.82 17.17
CA PHE A 76 -4.96 23.02 17.98
C PHE A 76 -3.77 22.45 17.20
N GLN A 77 -3.60 22.82 15.93
CA GLN A 77 -2.60 22.21 15.04
C GLN A 77 -1.41 23.17 14.79
N TYR A 78 -0.20 22.64 14.97
CA TYR A 78 1.04 23.39 14.77
C TYR A 78 2.20 22.48 14.39
N SER A 79 3.18 23.01 13.67
CA SER A 79 4.47 22.36 13.44
C SER A 79 5.51 22.86 14.44
N ILE A 80 6.40 21.98 14.89
CA ILE A 80 7.67 22.41 15.51
C ILE A 80 8.72 22.46 14.39
N VAL A 81 9.31 23.63 14.19
CA VAL A 81 10.32 23.87 13.15
C VAL A 81 11.57 24.52 13.76
N GLY A 82 12.69 24.47 13.07
CA GLY A 82 13.93 25.13 13.49
C GLY A 82 15.15 24.23 13.36
N SER A 83 16.32 24.78 13.69
CA SER A 83 17.61 24.13 13.48
C SER A 83 17.77 22.83 14.28
N GLU A 84 17.12 22.73 15.44
CA GLU A 84 17.12 21.49 16.23
C GLU A 84 16.32 20.37 15.54
N VAL A 85 15.14 20.69 15.01
CA VAL A 85 14.32 19.74 14.25
C VAL A 85 15.04 19.29 12.98
N ASP A 86 15.70 20.23 12.30
CA ASP A 86 16.53 19.92 11.13
C ASP A 86 17.71 19.00 11.50
N SER A 87 18.33 19.20 12.66
CA SER A 87 19.38 18.33 13.19
C SER A 87 18.84 16.92 13.47
N ILE A 88 17.68 16.79 14.10
CA ILE A 88 17.02 15.49 14.35
C ILE A 88 16.71 14.79 13.02
N ASN A 89 16.15 15.50 12.04
CA ASN A 89 15.88 14.96 10.71
C ASN A 89 17.16 14.50 9.98
N ALA A 90 18.25 15.25 10.12
CA ALA A 90 19.55 14.87 9.58
C ALA A 90 20.12 13.62 10.29
N HIS A 91 19.96 13.54 11.62
CA HIS A 91 20.36 12.39 12.43
C HIS A 91 19.61 11.12 12.02
N TYR A 92 18.28 11.18 11.86
CA TYR A 92 17.49 10.05 11.34
C TYR A 92 17.98 9.57 9.98
N LYS A 93 18.26 10.50 9.04
CA LYS A 93 18.81 10.16 7.72
C LYS A 93 20.19 9.53 7.79
N TYR A 94 21.04 10.03 8.69
CA TYR A 94 22.37 9.49 8.91
C TYR A 94 22.29 8.06 9.47
N VAL A 95 21.55 7.86 10.55
CA VAL A 95 21.34 6.57 11.22
C VAL A 95 20.75 5.54 10.26
N TYR A 96 19.76 5.92 9.45
CA TYR A 96 19.19 5.05 8.43
C TYR A 96 20.26 4.51 7.47
N GLY A 97 21.29 5.31 7.18
CA GLY A 97 22.37 4.92 6.30
C GLY A 97 23.41 3.97 6.90
N LEU A 98 23.30 3.63 8.18
CA LEU A 98 24.25 2.76 8.87
C LEU A 98 23.84 1.29 8.81
N LYS A 99 24.75 0.42 9.25
CA LYS A 99 24.50 -1.02 9.43
C LYS A 99 23.38 -1.21 10.44
N GLY A 100 22.47 -2.14 10.17
CA GLY A 100 21.25 -2.36 10.97
C GLY A 100 21.51 -2.46 12.47
N GLU A 101 22.52 -3.23 12.87
CA GLU A 101 22.91 -3.44 14.28
C GLU A 101 23.40 -2.17 15.00
N ASP A 102 23.98 -1.21 14.27
CA ASP A 102 24.51 0.03 14.85
C ASP A 102 23.43 1.11 15.01
N ARG A 103 22.32 0.98 14.28
CA ARG A 103 21.30 2.04 14.17
C ARG A 103 20.71 2.42 15.52
N ASN A 104 20.29 1.45 16.31
CA ASN A 104 19.66 1.69 17.62
C ASN A 104 20.62 2.34 18.60
N LYS A 105 21.87 1.85 18.65
CA LYS A 105 22.91 2.38 19.53
C LYS A 105 23.20 3.85 19.21
N LEU A 106 23.35 4.18 17.93
CA LEU A 106 23.68 5.54 17.49
C LEU A 106 22.46 6.47 17.46
N PHE A 107 21.25 5.93 17.29
CA PHE A 107 20.04 6.72 17.42
C PHE A 107 19.88 7.26 18.85
N LYS A 108 20.20 6.41 19.84
CA LYS A 108 20.15 6.73 21.28
C LYS A 108 21.34 7.59 21.76
N SER A 109 22.39 7.77 20.96
CA SER A 109 23.53 8.60 21.38
C SER A 109 23.25 10.09 21.16
N ASP A 110 23.38 10.89 22.22
CA ASP A 110 23.20 12.35 22.17
C ASP A 110 24.30 13.08 21.38
N SER A 111 25.42 12.40 21.10
CA SER A 111 26.61 12.99 20.46
C SER A 111 26.37 13.54 19.04
N LEU A 112 25.29 13.16 18.39
CA LEU A 112 24.95 13.58 17.02
C LEU A 112 23.76 14.55 16.96
N ARG A 113 23.07 14.77 18.08
CA ARG A 113 21.94 15.72 18.17
C ARG A 113 22.50 17.10 18.52
N GLN A 114 22.40 18.04 17.59
CA GLN A 114 22.75 19.43 17.87
C GLN A 114 21.53 20.12 18.46
N ARG A 115 21.68 20.64 19.69
CA ARG A 115 20.70 21.56 20.27
C ARG A 115 20.65 22.81 19.41
N GLY A 116 19.46 23.34 19.22
CA GLY A 116 19.23 24.50 18.38
C GLY A 116 17.97 25.22 18.80
N ASP A 117 17.49 26.08 17.90
CA ASP A 117 16.25 26.78 18.15
C ASP A 117 15.07 25.93 17.67
N THR A 118 14.00 25.94 18.47
CA THR A 118 12.70 25.42 18.08
C THR A 118 11.69 26.57 18.07
N LYS A 119 10.82 26.57 17.07
CA LYS A 119 9.74 27.53 16.90
C LYS A 119 8.44 26.80 16.60
N ILE A 120 7.36 27.26 17.22
CA ILE A 120 6.00 26.83 16.91
C ILE A 120 5.51 27.62 15.70
N LYS A 121 4.98 26.89 14.71
CA LYS A 121 4.33 27.45 13.52
C LYS A 121 2.90 26.93 13.47
N TYR A 122 1.94 27.77 13.86
CA TYR A 122 0.52 27.41 13.86
C TYR A 122 -0.01 27.23 12.45
N ASP A 123 -0.76 26.15 12.22
CA ASP A 123 -1.23 25.79 10.88
C ASP A 123 -2.22 26.83 10.36
N LEU A 124 -3.18 27.27 11.20
CA LEU A 124 -4.17 28.31 10.84
C LEU A 124 -3.55 29.55 10.18
N GLN A 125 -2.35 29.93 10.60
CA GLN A 125 -1.66 31.14 10.15
C GLN A 125 -0.75 30.91 8.94
N ASN A 126 -0.54 29.66 8.52
CA ASN A 126 0.55 29.34 7.58
C ASN A 126 0.20 28.31 6.49
N VAL A 127 -0.89 27.54 6.60
CA VAL A 127 -1.29 26.57 5.57
C VAL A 127 -1.96 27.27 4.40
N SER A 128 -1.67 26.82 3.17
CA SER A 128 -2.30 27.35 1.96
C SER A 128 -3.64 26.67 1.68
N SER A 129 -4.53 27.41 1.02
CA SER A 129 -5.80 26.88 0.49
C SER A 129 -5.60 25.61 -0.34
N GLN A 130 -4.65 25.64 -1.27
CA GLN A 130 -4.36 24.50 -2.16
C GLN A 130 -3.92 23.25 -1.39
N PHE A 131 -3.12 23.40 -0.34
CA PHE A 131 -2.70 22.26 0.48
C PHE A 131 -3.92 21.61 1.13
N ILE A 132 -4.79 22.40 1.78
CA ILE A 132 -5.99 21.88 2.46
C ILE A 132 -6.96 21.23 1.46
N ILE A 133 -7.22 21.86 0.32
CA ILE A 133 -8.06 21.28 -0.75
C ILE A 133 -7.49 19.93 -1.19
N ASN A 134 -6.18 19.84 -1.44
CA ASN A 134 -5.55 18.57 -1.82
C ASN A 134 -5.73 17.47 -0.75
N GLN A 135 -5.66 17.83 0.54
CA GLN A 135 -5.84 16.87 1.63
C GLN A 135 -7.29 16.41 1.75
N ILE A 136 -8.27 17.31 1.56
CA ILE A 136 -9.70 16.97 1.53
C ILE A 136 -9.99 16.06 0.33
N GLU A 137 -9.56 16.42 -0.88
CA GLU A 137 -9.76 15.59 -2.07
C GLU A 137 -9.13 14.21 -1.90
N SER A 138 -7.88 14.14 -1.40
CA SER A 138 -7.23 12.86 -1.14
C SER A 138 -7.96 12.03 -0.09
N ALA A 139 -8.54 12.65 0.95
CA ALA A 139 -9.31 11.94 1.96
C ALA A 139 -10.60 11.37 1.37
N PHE A 140 -11.32 12.13 0.54
CA PHE A 140 -12.55 11.65 -0.13
C PHE A 140 -12.26 10.53 -1.13
N LEU A 141 -11.11 10.55 -1.83
CA LEU A 141 -10.68 9.41 -2.64
C LEU A 141 -10.52 8.15 -1.79
N THR A 142 -9.97 8.26 -0.57
CA THR A 142 -9.86 7.15 0.38
C THR A 142 -11.22 6.72 0.95
N TYR A 143 -12.15 7.67 1.15
CA TYR A 143 -13.49 7.41 1.66
C TYR A 143 -14.41 6.72 0.63
N ASN A 144 -13.95 6.55 -0.61
CA ASN A 144 -14.66 5.80 -1.66
C ASN A 144 -14.26 4.32 -1.74
N TYR A 145 -13.30 3.84 -0.94
CA TYR A 145 -12.93 2.43 -0.93
C TYR A 145 -14.00 1.58 -0.22
N ASP A 146 -14.11 0.30 -0.61
CA ASP A 146 -15.13 -0.60 -0.04
C ASP A 146 -15.03 -0.76 1.48
N TRP A 147 -13.81 -0.70 2.04
CA TRP A 147 -13.61 -0.81 3.49
C TRP A 147 -14.11 0.41 4.27
N SER A 148 -14.12 1.60 3.65
CA SER A 148 -14.54 2.85 4.31
C SER A 148 -16.04 3.10 4.22
N LYS A 149 -16.78 2.35 3.39
CA LYS A 149 -18.25 2.45 3.24
C LYS A 149 -19.04 2.22 4.53
N LYS A 150 -18.44 1.56 5.52
CA LYS A 150 -19.07 1.34 6.84
C LYS A 150 -18.87 2.51 7.80
N TYR A 151 -17.97 3.44 7.49
CA TYR A 151 -17.65 4.54 8.38
C TYR A 151 -18.69 5.64 8.22
N SER A 152 -19.11 6.24 9.34
CA SER A 152 -19.92 7.44 9.31
C SER A 152 -19.08 8.64 8.84
N PHE A 153 -19.74 9.76 8.56
CA PHE A 153 -19.03 10.98 8.21
C PHE A 153 -18.14 11.48 9.37
N GLU A 154 -18.57 11.28 10.62
CA GLU A 154 -17.80 11.62 11.82
C GLU A 154 -16.53 10.78 11.90
N MET A 155 -16.62 9.47 11.65
CA MET A 155 -15.46 8.58 11.57
C MET A 155 -14.51 8.98 10.43
N PHE A 156 -15.05 9.41 9.30
CA PHE A 156 -14.25 9.98 8.21
C PHE A 156 -13.47 11.22 8.68
N CYS A 157 -14.14 12.16 9.35
CA CYS A 157 -13.54 13.38 9.89
C CYS A 157 -12.45 13.11 10.94
N GLU A 158 -12.64 12.11 11.80
CA GLU A 158 -11.70 11.79 12.88
C GLU A 158 -10.51 10.91 12.44
N TYR A 159 -10.69 10.02 11.47
CA TYR A 159 -9.69 8.99 11.15
C TYR A 159 -9.14 9.05 9.72
N ILE A 160 -9.89 9.57 8.75
CA ILE A 160 -9.45 9.62 7.34
C ILE A 160 -9.03 11.02 6.93
N LEU A 161 -9.74 12.05 7.39
CA LEU A 161 -9.51 13.47 7.07
C LEU A 161 -8.26 14.11 7.71
N PRO A 162 -7.78 13.75 8.92
CA PRO A 162 -6.67 14.45 9.58
C PRO A 162 -5.40 14.53 8.73
N TYR A 163 -4.93 15.72 8.42
CA TYR A 163 -3.90 15.92 7.38
C TYR A 163 -2.45 15.90 7.84
N LYS A 164 -2.23 15.81 9.15
CA LYS A 164 -0.92 15.99 9.77
C LYS A 164 -0.57 14.79 10.64
N LEU A 165 0.72 14.52 10.79
CA LEU A 165 1.24 13.50 11.68
C LEU A 165 1.91 14.20 12.87
N SER A 166 1.21 14.28 14.02
CA SER A 166 1.74 14.91 15.24
C SER A 166 2.26 16.34 14.92
N GLU A 167 3.35 16.79 15.52
CA GLU A 167 3.90 18.15 15.33
C GLU A 167 4.85 18.26 14.12
N SER A 168 4.75 17.35 13.14
CA SER A 168 5.58 17.39 11.92
C SER A 168 5.31 18.65 11.10
N ASP A 169 6.23 19.01 10.20
CA ASP A 169 5.89 20.03 9.20
C ASP A 169 4.73 19.56 8.31
N ASN A 170 4.06 20.49 7.63
CA ASN A 170 2.98 20.17 6.71
C ASN A 170 3.56 19.67 5.39
N PHE A 171 3.41 18.38 5.12
CA PHE A 171 3.81 17.78 3.85
C PHE A 171 2.69 16.90 3.30
N ASP A 172 2.66 16.75 1.98
CA ASP A 172 1.65 15.94 1.28
C ASP A 172 1.97 14.43 1.39
N TRP A 173 1.86 13.93 2.62
CA TRP A 173 2.19 12.56 2.97
C TRP A 173 1.25 11.56 2.31
N ARG A 174 -0.03 11.91 2.14
CA ARG A 174 -1.04 11.06 1.49
C ARG A 174 -0.68 10.82 0.04
N SER A 175 -0.41 11.86 -0.73
CA SER A 175 -0.01 11.70 -2.13
C SER A 175 1.31 10.93 -2.25
N TYR A 176 2.27 11.17 -1.36
CA TYR A 176 3.52 10.39 -1.33
C TYR A 176 3.24 8.90 -1.06
N ALA A 177 2.48 8.59 -0.02
CA ALA A 177 2.14 7.23 0.39
C ALA A 177 1.32 6.52 -0.70
N ASN A 178 0.28 7.18 -1.22
CA ASN A 178 -0.50 6.67 -2.34
C ASN A 178 0.41 6.41 -3.54
N LYS A 179 1.18 7.39 -4.02
CA LYS A 179 2.06 7.16 -5.18
C LYS A 179 3.05 6.01 -4.98
N LYS A 180 3.61 5.88 -3.78
CA LYS A 180 4.63 4.87 -3.47
C LYS A 180 4.04 3.47 -3.27
N TYR A 181 2.93 3.37 -2.55
CA TYR A 181 2.37 2.11 -2.08
C TYR A 181 1.10 1.68 -2.82
N PHE A 182 0.45 2.56 -3.58
CA PHE A 182 -0.75 2.23 -4.37
C PHE A 182 -0.57 0.93 -5.16
N PRO A 183 0.56 0.69 -5.87
CA PRO A 183 0.71 -0.55 -6.61
C PRO A 183 0.76 -1.80 -5.71
N MET A 184 1.32 -1.66 -4.51
CA MET A 184 1.43 -2.76 -3.55
C MET A 184 0.11 -3.02 -2.81
N ILE A 185 -0.71 -1.99 -2.62
CA ILE A 185 -2.01 -2.07 -1.94
C ILE A 185 -3.09 -2.59 -2.89
N ASN A 186 -3.08 -2.12 -4.13
CA ASN A 186 -4.19 -2.34 -5.08
C ASN A 186 -3.95 -3.47 -6.08
N PHE A 187 -2.70 -3.89 -6.32
CA PHE A 187 -2.41 -4.98 -7.24
C PHE A 187 -1.84 -6.20 -6.52
N MET A 188 -2.15 -7.36 -7.07
CA MET A 188 -1.66 -8.64 -6.56
C MET A 188 -0.26 -8.91 -7.08
N SER A 189 0.66 -9.24 -6.18
CA SER A 189 1.97 -9.77 -6.56
C SER A 189 1.84 -11.22 -6.99
N PHE A 190 2.38 -11.55 -8.15
CA PHE A 190 2.54 -12.93 -8.57
C PHE A 190 4.03 -13.28 -8.50
N GLU A 191 4.35 -14.32 -7.75
CA GLU A 191 5.65 -14.98 -7.81
C GLU A 191 5.74 -15.56 -9.22
N ARG A 192 6.46 -14.85 -10.10
CA ARG A 192 7.05 -15.52 -11.24
C ARG A 192 8.10 -16.48 -10.68
N GLU A 193 8.52 -17.48 -11.46
CA GLU A 193 9.87 -18.03 -11.30
C GLU A 193 10.79 -16.85 -11.01
N ASN A 194 11.38 -16.81 -9.81
CA ASN A 194 12.24 -15.70 -9.38
C ASN A 194 13.34 -15.56 -10.43
N ILE A 195 13.17 -14.63 -11.39
CA ILE A 195 14.22 -14.35 -12.36
C ILE A 195 15.22 -13.53 -11.58
N ILE A 196 16.17 -14.25 -11.00
CA ILE A 196 17.38 -13.69 -10.42
C ILE A 196 18.20 -13.21 -11.60
N TYR A 197 18.42 -11.90 -11.64
CA TYR A 197 19.34 -11.29 -12.57
C TYR A 197 20.64 -11.06 -11.83
N GLU A 198 21.59 -11.98 -11.99
CA GLU A 198 22.94 -11.87 -11.47
C GLU A 198 23.62 -10.64 -12.08
N ALA A 199 24.03 -9.69 -11.24
CA ALA A 199 24.41 -8.36 -11.71
C ALA A 199 25.68 -8.40 -12.57
N GLU A 200 26.60 -9.34 -12.31
CA GLU A 200 27.81 -9.55 -13.09
C GLU A 200 27.55 -10.04 -14.52
N SER A 201 26.36 -10.57 -14.81
CA SER A 201 26.00 -11.00 -16.17
C SER A 201 25.79 -9.82 -17.13
N PHE A 202 25.80 -8.58 -16.62
CA PHE A 202 25.52 -7.34 -17.37
C PHE A 202 26.73 -6.41 -17.51
N ILE A 203 27.94 -6.97 -17.47
CA ILE A 203 29.22 -6.26 -17.59
C ILE A 203 29.53 -5.97 -19.07
N GLU A 204 29.77 -4.69 -19.40
CA GLU A 204 30.55 -4.31 -20.59
C GLU A 204 32.05 -4.52 -20.25
N THR A 205 32.83 -5.07 -21.17
CA THR A 205 34.06 -5.90 -21.00
C THR A 205 35.24 -5.35 -20.16
N ASP A 206 35.11 -4.20 -19.49
CA ASP A 206 36.15 -3.58 -18.65
C ASP A 206 35.69 -3.23 -17.22
N SER A 207 34.51 -3.68 -16.79
CA SER A 207 34.07 -3.48 -15.39
C SER A 207 34.57 -4.60 -14.47
N LEU A 208 35.49 -4.24 -13.57
CA LEU A 208 36.18 -5.15 -12.64
C LEU A 208 35.20 -6.00 -11.82
N ILE A 209 35.19 -7.32 -12.08
CA ILE A 209 34.59 -8.31 -11.19
C ILE A 209 35.44 -8.38 -9.92
N LYS A 210 34.89 -7.97 -8.79
CA LYS A 210 35.54 -8.22 -7.50
C LYS A 210 35.04 -9.57 -6.96
N LYS A 211 35.95 -10.52 -6.75
CA LYS A 211 35.61 -11.77 -6.07
C LYS A 211 35.50 -11.49 -4.57
N VAL A 212 34.38 -11.83 -3.96
CA VAL A 212 34.25 -11.91 -2.50
C VAL A 212 34.46 -13.37 -2.11
N ALA A 213 35.35 -13.66 -1.16
CA ALA A 213 35.68 -15.03 -0.78
C ALA A 213 34.64 -15.60 0.18
N TYR A 214 34.04 -16.75 -0.16
CA TYR A 214 33.20 -17.56 0.74
C TYR A 214 33.41 -19.06 0.51
N ASN A 215 33.11 -19.87 1.53
CA ASN A 215 33.43 -21.30 1.70
C ASN A 215 32.79 -22.29 0.69
N SER A 216 32.13 -21.83 -0.38
CA SER A 216 31.96 -22.61 -1.61
C SER A 216 31.53 -21.70 -2.75
N SER A 217 32.36 -21.65 -3.81
CA SER A 217 32.19 -20.91 -5.08
C SER A 217 32.14 -19.38 -4.99
N THR A 218 32.96 -18.75 -5.84
CA THR A 218 33.22 -17.31 -5.92
C THR A 218 31.96 -16.50 -6.25
N VAL A 219 31.46 -15.68 -5.32
CA VAL A 219 30.41 -14.70 -5.63
C VAL A 219 31.03 -13.58 -6.47
N LYS A 220 30.53 -13.42 -7.70
CA LYS A 220 30.87 -12.31 -8.59
C LYS A 220 29.83 -11.22 -8.36
N ILE A 221 30.26 -9.97 -8.39
CA ILE A 221 29.42 -8.81 -8.09
C ILE A 221 29.72 -7.69 -9.08
N PHE A 222 28.71 -6.86 -9.37
CA PHE A 222 28.87 -5.71 -10.25
C PHE A 222 29.31 -4.48 -9.44
N HIS A 223 30.52 -3.96 -9.71
CA HIS A 223 31.05 -2.79 -9.00
C HIS A 223 30.65 -1.47 -9.68
N LEU A 224 29.76 -0.72 -9.01
CA LEU A 224 29.50 0.69 -9.30
C LEU A 224 30.48 1.57 -8.53
N TYR A 225 31.30 2.33 -9.23
CA TYR A 225 32.20 3.32 -8.63
C TYR A 225 32.25 4.61 -9.41
N LYS A 226 32.39 5.71 -8.68
CA LYS A 226 32.27 7.06 -9.20
C LYS A 226 33.31 7.39 -10.29
N LYS A 227 34.55 6.90 -10.13
CA LYS A 227 35.70 7.36 -10.94
C LYS A 227 35.66 6.96 -12.42
N GLN A 228 34.93 5.91 -12.81
CA GLN A 228 34.88 5.44 -14.20
C GLN A 228 33.50 5.53 -14.87
N LYS A 229 32.52 6.22 -14.25
CA LYS A 229 31.13 6.28 -14.74
C LYS A 229 30.53 4.90 -15.04
N ASN A 230 30.99 3.82 -14.38
CA ASN A 230 30.45 2.50 -14.63
C ASN A 230 28.96 2.49 -14.22
N LYS A 231 28.10 2.01 -15.14
CA LYS A 231 26.65 1.96 -14.92
C LYS A 231 26.20 0.54 -15.15
N PHE A 232 25.40 0.04 -14.23
CA PHE A 232 24.67 -1.18 -14.48
C PHE A 232 23.58 -0.88 -15.51
N LYS A 233 23.52 -1.65 -16.59
CA LYS A 233 22.47 -1.56 -17.60
C LYS A 233 21.88 -2.94 -17.85
N MET A 234 20.57 -3.07 -17.73
CA MET A 234 19.85 -4.31 -17.99
C MET A 234 18.67 -4.04 -18.92
N THR A 235 18.49 -4.89 -19.92
CA THR A 235 17.29 -4.87 -20.77
C THR A 235 16.19 -5.70 -20.11
N ILE A 236 15.05 -5.07 -19.85
CA ILE A 236 13.83 -5.71 -19.37
C ILE A 236 12.90 -5.86 -20.59
N ASN A 237 12.58 -7.09 -20.98
CA ASN A 237 11.56 -7.34 -21.99
C ASN A 237 10.21 -7.59 -21.29
N ASN A 238 9.34 -6.59 -21.33
CA ASN A 238 8.03 -6.65 -20.70
C ASN A 238 6.97 -7.05 -21.73
N LYS A 239 6.26 -8.16 -21.50
CA LYS A 239 5.26 -8.66 -22.45
C LYS A 239 4.01 -7.79 -22.51
N ASN A 240 3.50 -7.40 -21.34
CA ASN A 240 2.25 -6.68 -21.18
C ASN A 240 2.48 -5.46 -20.30
N LYS A 241 1.79 -4.35 -20.60
CA LYS A 241 1.81 -3.15 -19.75
C LYS A 241 1.48 -3.52 -18.30
N GLY A 242 2.24 -3.01 -17.33
CA GLY A 242 1.93 -3.24 -15.92
C GLY A 242 3.04 -2.88 -14.94
N PHE A 243 2.71 -2.96 -13.66
CA PHE A 243 3.64 -2.72 -12.57
C PHE A 243 4.57 -3.92 -12.35
N LYS A 244 5.85 -3.62 -12.16
CA LYS A 244 6.87 -4.55 -11.68
C LYS A 244 7.46 -4.02 -10.38
N LYS A 245 7.71 -4.92 -9.43
CA LYS A 245 8.52 -4.63 -8.26
C LYS A 245 9.95 -5.05 -8.54
N VAL A 246 10.88 -4.11 -8.42
CA VAL A 246 12.31 -4.39 -8.50
C VAL A 246 12.85 -4.42 -7.08
N ALA A 247 13.58 -5.47 -6.73
CA ALA A 247 14.34 -5.57 -5.48
C ALA A 247 15.82 -5.75 -5.81
N ILE A 248 16.64 -4.79 -5.41
CA ILE A 248 18.09 -4.80 -5.66
C ILE A 248 18.78 -5.33 -4.41
N HIS A 249 19.45 -6.47 -4.53
CA HIS A 249 20.40 -6.96 -3.54
C HIS A 249 21.78 -6.38 -3.81
N TYR A 250 22.46 -5.99 -2.75
CA TYR A 250 23.67 -5.18 -2.86
C TYR A 250 24.58 -5.36 -1.65
N ILE A 251 25.82 -4.91 -1.81
CA ILE A 251 26.81 -4.78 -0.74
C ILE A 251 27.26 -3.33 -0.72
N ASN A 252 27.06 -2.69 0.43
CA ASN A 252 27.66 -1.41 0.74
C ASN A 252 28.58 -1.59 1.95
N GLY A 253 29.86 -1.83 1.68
CA GLY A 253 30.89 -1.97 2.72
C GLY A 253 31.46 -0.63 3.23
N ASN A 254 30.86 0.51 2.85
CA ASN A 254 31.19 1.79 3.47
C ASN A 254 30.61 1.86 4.89
N THR A 255 31.15 2.73 5.75
CA THR A 255 30.62 2.99 7.09
C THR A 255 29.28 3.73 7.11
N THR A 256 28.84 4.25 5.97
CA THR A 256 27.65 5.08 5.79
C THR A 256 26.99 4.78 4.45
N ALA A 257 25.76 5.23 4.26
CA ALA A 257 25.03 4.98 3.02
C ALA A 257 25.74 5.48 1.77
N THR A 258 25.49 4.77 0.67
CA THR A 258 25.80 5.18 -0.71
C THR A 258 24.50 5.60 -1.40
N LYS A 259 24.54 6.61 -2.25
CA LYS A 259 23.38 7.02 -3.06
C LYS A 259 23.57 6.55 -4.50
N ALA A 260 22.55 5.94 -5.08
CA ALA A 260 22.54 5.61 -6.51
C ALA A 260 21.28 6.14 -7.18
N ARG A 261 21.39 6.55 -8.44
CA ARG A 261 20.25 6.95 -9.26
C ARG A 261 19.79 5.78 -10.10
N VAL A 262 18.48 5.59 -10.13
CA VAL A 262 17.83 4.59 -10.98
C VAL A 262 17.11 5.29 -12.13
N LYS A 263 17.27 4.77 -13.34
CA LYS A 263 16.61 5.25 -14.56
C LYS A 263 15.93 4.10 -15.29
N ILE A 264 14.78 4.40 -15.90
CA ILE A 264 14.12 3.56 -16.91
C ILE A 264 14.12 4.36 -18.20
N ASP A 265 14.65 3.80 -19.28
CA ASP A 265 14.72 4.43 -20.60
C ASP A 265 15.31 5.85 -20.53
N ASN A 266 16.45 5.98 -19.86
CA ASN A 266 17.15 7.23 -19.55
C ASN A 266 16.41 8.25 -18.68
N LYS A 267 15.14 8.03 -18.33
CA LYS A 267 14.39 8.88 -17.40
C LYS A 267 14.66 8.49 -15.95
N SER A 268 15.11 9.45 -15.14
CA SER A 268 15.32 9.24 -13.71
C SER A 268 14.00 8.96 -13.00
N ILE A 269 13.93 7.82 -12.31
CA ILE A 269 12.78 7.49 -11.45
C ILE A 269 13.04 7.86 -9.98
N GLY A 270 14.31 8.06 -9.59
CA GLY A 270 14.66 8.53 -8.26
C GLY A 270 16.14 8.32 -7.90
N ASN A 271 16.54 8.95 -6.81
CA ASN A 271 17.80 8.66 -6.13
C ASN A 271 17.48 7.82 -4.89
N PHE A 272 18.12 6.68 -4.77
CA PHE A 272 17.91 5.71 -3.70
C PHE A 272 19.10 5.71 -2.75
N VAL A 273 18.82 5.54 -1.47
CA VAL A 273 19.81 5.42 -0.40
C VAL A 273 20.03 3.93 -0.16
N PHE A 274 21.28 3.49 -0.26
CA PHE A 274 21.74 2.13 0.00
C PHE A 274 22.50 2.15 1.34
N PRO A 275 21.85 1.80 2.47
CA PRO A 275 22.50 1.71 3.79
C PRO A 275 23.76 0.85 3.79
N ALA A 276 24.64 1.07 4.77
CA ALA A 276 25.77 0.18 4.99
C ALA A 276 25.28 -1.24 5.34
N THR A 277 25.92 -2.25 4.75
CA THR A 277 25.59 -3.68 4.95
C THR A 277 26.69 -4.42 5.73
N GLY A 278 27.67 -3.70 6.27
CA GLY A 278 28.87 -4.28 6.88
C GLY A 278 30.14 -3.78 6.23
N ASN A 279 31.04 -4.69 5.89
CA ASN A 279 32.31 -4.37 5.24
C ASN A 279 32.39 -5.06 3.86
N TRP A 280 33.42 -4.75 3.08
CA TRP A 280 33.57 -5.27 1.71
C TRP A 280 33.96 -6.76 1.62
N LYS A 281 34.23 -7.42 2.76
CA LYS A 281 34.70 -8.80 2.86
C LYS A 281 33.69 -9.73 3.53
N GLU A 282 32.92 -9.21 4.48
CA GLU A 282 31.94 -9.94 5.28
C GLU A 282 30.53 -9.46 4.94
N ILE A 283 29.72 -10.46 4.65
CA ILE A 283 28.34 -10.37 4.23
C ILE A 283 27.51 -10.74 5.47
N ASN A 284 26.86 -9.77 6.14
CA ASN A 284 25.97 -10.07 7.26
C ASN A 284 24.52 -10.23 6.76
N ASP A 285 24.07 -11.46 6.56
CA ASP A 285 22.81 -11.78 5.88
C ASP A 285 21.57 -11.25 6.62
N ASP A 286 21.59 -11.20 7.95
CA ASP A 286 20.44 -10.77 8.77
C ASP A 286 20.06 -9.28 8.62
N SER A 287 20.88 -8.49 7.92
CA SER A 287 20.69 -7.04 7.73
C SER A 287 20.42 -6.60 6.28
N ARG A 288 20.29 -7.56 5.35
CA ARG A 288 20.22 -7.28 3.90
C ARG A 288 18.81 -7.16 3.37
N LEU A 289 18.09 -6.15 3.83
CA LEU A 289 16.87 -5.78 3.11
C LEU A 289 17.27 -5.17 1.75
N PRO A 290 16.73 -5.68 0.63
CA PRO A 290 17.00 -5.12 -0.68
C PRO A 290 16.45 -3.70 -0.79
N ILE A 291 16.98 -2.93 -1.74
CA ILE A 291 16.33 -1.68 -2.14
C ILE A 291 15.20 -2.01 -3.10
N GLU A 292 13.96 -1.79 -2.63
CA GLU A 292 12.75 -2.09 -3.38
C GLU A 292 12.08 -0.84 -3.95
N PHE A 293 11.56 -0.95 -5.18
CA PHE A 293 10.73 0.08 -5.79
C PHE A 293 9.81 -0.49 -6.88
N MET A 294 8.74 0.24 -7.18
CA MET A 294 7.80 -0.10 -8.24
C MET A 294 8.12 0.67 -9.52
N ILE A 295 8.07 -0.01 -10.66
CA ILE A 295 8.13 0.59 -11.99
C ILE A 295 6.89 0.17 -12.79
N ASN A 296 6.26 1.10 -13.51
CA ASN A 296 5.22 0.78 -14.48
C ASN A 296 5.86 0.77 -15.86
N LEU A 297 5.77 -0.37 -16.57
CA LEU A 297 6.39 -0.56 -17.87
C LEU A 297 5.30 -0.84 -18.91
N ASP A 298 5.46 -0.29 -20.10
CA ASP A 298 4.63 -0.66 -21.26
C ASP A 298 5.06 -2.03 -21.81
N SER A 299 4.33 -2.56 -22.80
CA SER A 299 4.80 -3.73 -23.54
C SER A 299 5.99 -3.36 -24.42
N GLY A 300 7.07 -4.13 -24.37
CA GLY A 300 8.26 -3.93 -25.19
C GLY A 300 9.56 -4.05 -24.39
N LYS A 301 10.64 -3.57 -24.99
CA LYS A 301 11.97 -3.55 -24.37
C LYS A 301 12.18 -2.21 -23.64
N HIS A 302 12.60 -2.31 -22.38
CA HIS A 302 12.97 -1.18 -21.54
C HIS A 302 14.39 -1.37 -21.02
N GLN A 303 15.09 -0.28 -20.73
CA GLN A 303 16.43 -0.32 -20.15
C GLN A 303 16.42 0.19 -18.71
N LEU A 304 16.74 -0.68 -17.75
CA LEU A 304 17.06 -0.30 -16.37
C LEU A 304 18.53 0.13 -16.29
N THR A 305 18.77 1.32 -15.77
CA THR A 305 20.13 1.81 -15.49
C THR A 305 20.29 2.18 -14.02
N ILE A 306 21.38 1.74 -13.39
CA ILE A 306 21.77 2.14 -12.03
C ILE A 306 23.15 2.79 -12.08
N GLU A 307 23.27 4.01 -11.56
CA GLU A 307 24.53 4.75 -11.47
C GLU A 307 24.78 5.21 -10.03
N SER A 308 25.95 4.88 -9.46
CA SER A 308 26.33 5.44 -8.16
C SER A 308 26.59 6.94 -8.27
N LEU A 309 26.17 7.71 -7.26
CA LEU A 309 26.28 9.17 -7.21
C LEU A 309 27.46 9.65 -6.37
N ASP A 310 27.87 8.90 -5.35
CA ASP A 310 28.86 9.35 -4.37
C ASP A 310 29.99 8.35 -4.10
N LYS A 311 29.67 7.12 -3.68
CA LYS A 311 30.64 6.13 -3.19
C LYS A 311 30.60 4.83 -4.00
N ASP A 312 31.47 3.91 -3.66
CA ASP A 312 31.41 2.56 -4.20
C ASP A 312 30.13 1.86 -3.73
N LEU A 313 29.57 1.04 -4.61
CA LEU A 313 28.41 0.19 -4.35
C LEU A 313 28.59 -1.09 -5.18
N PHE A 314 28.39 -2.26 -4.56
CA PHE A 314 28.36 -3.51 -5.30
C PHE A 314 26.92 -3.96 -5.44
N LEU A 315 26.49 -4.26 -6.66
CA LEU A 315 25.23 -4.94 -6.92
C LEU A 315 25.49 -6.44 -6.95
N ASP A 316 24.64 -7.20 -6.27
CA ASP A 316 24.73 -8.65 -6.18
C ASP A 316 23.82 -9.26 -7.25
N PHE A 317 22.52 -9.23 -7.00
CA PHE A 317 21.51 -9.63 -7.97
C PHE A 317 20.25 -8.78 -7.83
N LEU A 318 19.36 -8.88 -8.82
CA LEU A 318 18.07 -8.21 -8.81
C LEU A 318 16.95 -9.23 -8.94
N PHE A 319 15.87 -9.03 -8.18
CA PHE A 319 14.58 -9.65 -8.44
C PHE A 319 13.65 -8.67 -9.14
N ILE A 320 12.93 -9.14 -10.16
CA ILE A 320 11.83 -8.40 -10.79
C ILE A 320 10.56 -9.23 -10.73
N GLN A 321 9.65 -8.83 -9.84
CA GLN A 321 8.36 -9.47 -9.63
C GLN A 321 7.26 -8.74 -10.41
N GLU A 322 6.33 -9.49 -11.00
CA GLU A 322 5.17 -8.94 -11.69
C GLU A 322 4.02 -8.70 -10.71
N TYR A 323 3.38 -7.54 -10.81
CA TYR A 323 2.10 -7.27 -10.19
C TYR A 323 1.05 -7.33 -11.28
N GLY A 324 0.00 -8.14 -11.09
CA GLY A 324 -1.00 -8.37 -12.13
C GLY A 324 -1.66 -7.07 -12.53
N SER A 325 -1.52 -6.72 -13.81
CA SER A 325 -2.09 -5.53 -14.40
C SER A 325 -3.46 -5.82 -14.99
N ASN A 326 -4.45 -5.14 -14.46
CA ASN A 326 -5.21 -4.21 -15.28
C ASN A 326 -5.13 -2.86 -14.56
N ASP A 327 -5.27 -1.74 -15.26
CA ASP A 327 -5.32 -0.41 -14.64
C ASP A 327 -6.53 -0.24 -13.68
N ASP A 328 -7.29 -1.32 -13.44
CA ASP A 328 -8.45 -1.41 -12.58
C ASP A 328 -8.10 -2.08 -11.24
N VAL A 329 -8.65 -1.53 -10.15
CA VAL A 329 -8.63 -2.14 -8.81
C VAL A 329 -9.10 -3.60 -8.92
N LEU A 330 -8.45 -4.51 -8.19
CA LEU A 330 -8.83 -5.92 -8.17
C LEU A 330 -10.34 -6.07 -7.94
N PRO A 331 -11.08 -6.71 -8.85
CA PRO A 331 -12.50 -6.95 -8.66
C PRO A 331 -12.70 -7.91 -7.48
N THR A 332 -13.68 -7.58 -6.63
CA THR A 332 -14.03 -8.37 -5.45
C THR A 332 -15.17 -9.33 -5.77
N ILE A 333 -14.90 -10.64 -5.74
CA ILE A 333 -15.95 -11.65 -5.59
C ILE A 333 -16.18 -11.82 -4.09
N SER A 334 -17.43 -11.64 -3.65
CA SER A 334 -17.80 -11.87 -2.25
C SER A 334 -17.57 -13.33 -1.85
N ASP A 335 -17.20 -13.55 -0.59
CA ASP A 335 -17.09 -14.88 -0.03
C ASP A 335 -18.43 -15.63 -0.22
N GLY A 336 -18.36 -16.89 -0.65
CA GLY A 336 -19.56 -17.67 -0.95
C GLY A 336 -19.29 -18.96 -1.68
N VAL A 337 -20.35 -19.67 -2.06
CA VAL A 337 -20.25 -20.93 -2.80
C VAL A 337 -20.59 -20.68 -4.26
N TYR A 338 -19.71 -21.12 -5.16
CA TYR A 338 -19.81 -20.85 -6.60
C TYR A 338 -19.59 -22.11 -7.43
N TYR A 339 -20.28 -22.18 -8.56
CA TYR A 339 -19.92 -23.03 -9.68
C TYR A 339 -19.07 -22.22 -10.65
N LEU A 340 -17.95 -22.78 -11.09
CA LEU A 340 -17.03 -22.12 -12.02
C LEU A 340 -17.24 -22.68 -13.43
N LYS A 341 -17.33 -21.80 -14.43
CA LYS A 341 -17.53 -22.18 -15.83
C LYS A 341 -16.51 -21.48 -16.72
N ASN A 342 -15.90 -22.21 -17.65
CA ASN A 342 -15.13 -21.62 -18.75
C ASN A 342 -15.75 -22.01 -20.10
N SER A 343 -15.10 -21.65 -21.22
CA SER A 343 -15.57 -22.00 -22.56
C SER A 343 -15.59 -23.52 -22.84
N SER A 344 -14.91 -24.31 -22.01
CA SER A 344 -14.86 -25.77 -22.10
C SER A 344 -15.90 -26.47 -21.21
N GLY A 345 -16.64 -25.75 -20.36
CA GLY A 345 -17.70 -26.31 -19.49
C GLY A 345 -17.55 -25.91 -18.03
N TRP A 346 -18.08 -26.73 -17.13
CA TRP A 346 -18.13 -26.53 -15.67
C TRP A 346 -16.99 -27.24 -14.95
N LEU A 347 -16.36 -26.56 -14.00
CA LEU A 347 -15.34 -27.16 -13.15
C LEU A 347 -15.95 -28.29 -12.30
N ALA A 348 -15.28 -29.44 -12.28
CA ALA A 348 -15.73 -30.65 -11.61
C ALA A 348 -14.55 -31.42 -11.03
N THR A 349 -14.80 -32.15 -9.94
CA THR A 349 -13.89 -33.18 -9.44
C THR A 349 -13.92 -34.41 -10.35
N ASN A 350 -12.78 -35.12 -10.44
CA ASN A 350 -12.74 -36.34 -11.26
C ASN A 350 -13.64 -37.45 -10.70
N ASN A 351 -13.66 -37.59 -9.38
CA ASN A 351 -14.39 -38.61 -8.63
C ASN A 351 -15.21 -37.97 -7.49
N ASP A 352 -16.13 -38.76 -6.92
CA ASP A 352 -16.94 -38.35 -5.77
C ASP A 352 -16.12 -38.25 -4.48
N SER A 353 -14.99 -38.95 -4.39
CA SER A 353 -14.06 -38.88 -3.25
C SER A 353 -12.82 -38.06 -3.60
N ILE A 354 -12.51 -37.08 -2.75
CA ILE A 354 -11.43 -36.11 -2.96
C ILE A 354 -10.29 -36.44 -1.98
N PHE A 355 -9.15 -36.92 -2.50
CA PHE A 355 -7.91 -37.15 -1.76
C PHE A 355 -6.81 -36.18 -2.23
N ASN A 356 -5.70 -36.09 -1.49
CA ASN A 356 -4.55 -35.28 -1.91
C ASN A 356 -4.02 -35.73 -3.28
N GLY A 357 -3.80 -34.77 -4.17
CA GLY A 357 -3.35 -35.02 -5.54
C GLY A 357 -4.47 -35.38 -6.51
N SER A 358 -5.74 -35.38 -6.09
CA SER A 358 -6.83 -35.68 -7.03
C SER A 358 -6.92 -34.61 -8.11
N ALA A 359 -6.86 -35.05 -9.37
CA ALA A 359 -7.01 -34.15 -10.51
C ALA A 359 -8.44 -33.62 -10.64
N LEU A 360 -8.55 -32.46 -11.27
CA LEU A 360 -9.82 -31.80 -11.58
C LEU A 360 -10.05 -31.84 -13.10
N LYS A 361 -11.31 -31.71 -13.50
CA LYS A 361 -11.72 -31.67 -14.92
C LYS A 361 -12.75 -30.59 -15.16
N VAL A 362 -13.04 -30.40 -16.44
CA VAL A 362 -14.16 -29.59 -16.91
C VAL A 362 -15.20 -30.51 -17.56
N SER A 363 -16.48 -30.33 -17.23
CA SER A 363 -17.59 -31.14 -17.74
C SER A 363 -18.59 -30.26 -18.48
N ASN A 364 -19.06 -30.69 -19.65
CA ASN A 364 -20.16 -29.99 -20.34
C ASN A 364 -21.50 -30.17 -19.61
N ASP A 365 -21.60 -31.20 -18.77
CA ASP A 365 -22.78 -31.56 -17.99
C ASP A 365 -22.75 -30.88 -16.61
N PHE A 366 -23.71 -29.97 -16.39
CA PHE A 366 -23.84 -29.23 -15.13
C PHE A 366 -24.15 -30.13 -13.93
N SER A 367 -24.78 -31.29 -14.12
CA SER A 367 -25.06 -32.22 -13.01
C SER A 367 -23.79 -32.75 -12.35
N LYS A 368 -22.66 -32.73 -13.07
CA LYS A 368 -21.33 -33.13 -12.61
C LYS A 368 -20.52 -31.95 -12.07
N ALA A 369 -21.05 -30.73 -12.09
CA ALA A 369 -20.32 -29.54 -11.65
C ALA A 369 -20.08 -29.58 -10.13
N THR A 370 -18.87 -29.26 -9.71
CA THR A 370 -18.53 -29.16 -8.29
C THR A 370 -18.71 -27.72 -7.84
N ALA A 371 -19.39 -27.54 -6.70
CA ALA A 371 -19.51 -26.25 -6.05
C ALA A 371 -18.28 -26.02 -5.16
N PHE A 372 -17.61 -24.89 -5.34
CA PHE A 372 -16.45 -24.49 -4.55
C PHE A 372 -16.83 -23.37 -3.60
N GLU A 373 -16.39 -23.48 -2.36
CA GLU A 373 -16.36 -22.36 -1.44
C GLU A 373 -15.21 -21.43 -1.84
N VAL A 374 -15.54 -20.21 -2.23
CA VAL A 374 -14.59 -19.18 -2.64
C VAL A 374 -14.46 -18.20 -1.49
N THR A 375 -13.25 -18.05 -0.98
CA THR A 375 -12.95 -17.10 0.10
C THR A 375 -11.79 -16.20 -0.29
N SER A 376 -11.84 -14.93 0.09
CA SER A 376 -10.76 -13.98 -0.13
C SER A 376 -10.19 -13.42 1.17
N ASP A 377 -8.86 -13.35 1.23
CA ASP A 377 -8.12 -12.57 2.23
C ASP A 377 -8.00 -11.08 1.85
N GLY A 378 -8.66 -10.68 0.76
CA GLY A 378 -8.63 -9.34 0.18
C GLY A 378 -7.53 -9.17 -0.88
N PHE A 379 -6.50 -10.01 -0.89
CA PHE A 379 -5.46 -10.00 -1.92
C PHE A 379 -5.55 -11.17 -2.87
N SER A 380 -6.03 -12.31 -2.41
CA SER A 380 -6.06 -13.54 -3.16
C SER A 380 -7.29 -14.34 -2.77
N TYR A 381 -7.54 -15.38 -3.55
CA TYR A 381 -8.70 -16.25 -3.45
C TYR A 381 -8.24 -17.69 -3.22
N GLU A 382 -9.01 -18.40 -2.42
CA GLU A 382 -8.91 -19.85 -2.26
C GLU A 382 -10.19 -20.50 -2.81
N PHE A 383 -10.03 -21.62 -3.51
CA PHE A 383 -11.14 -22.44 -3.99
C PHE A 383 -11.21 -23.72 -3.18
N LYS A 384 -12.11 -23.76 -2.20
CA LYS A 384 -12.27 -24.82 -1.20
C LYS A 384 -13.34 -25.82 -1.61
N ILE A 385 -13.11 -27.09 -1.30
CA ILE A 385 -14.11 -28.15 -1.38
C ILE A 385 -14.11 -28.90 -0.06
N GLY A 386 -15.29 -29.00 0.57
CA GLY A 386 -15.49 -29.74 1.81
C GLY A 386 -16.00 -31.16 1.55
N GLN A 387 -15.32 -32.17 2.10
CA GLN A 387 -15.81 -33.54 2.14
C GLN A 387 -15.43 -34.22 3.47
N ASN A 388 -16.39 -34.88 4.12
CA ASN A 388 -16.17 -35.68 5.34
C ASN A 388 -15.37 -34.95 6.45
N SER A 389 -15.72 -33.70 6.73
CA SER A 389 -15.05 -32.85 7.74
C SER A 389 -13.58 -32.50 7.41
N LYS A 390 -13.12 -32.68 6.18
CA LYS A 390 -11.83 -32.15 5.69
C LYS A 390 -12.06 -31.11 4.60
N ILE A 391 -11.30 -30.01 4.67
CA ILE A 391 -11.30 -28.95 3.66
C ILE A 391 -10.08 -29.15 2.77
N LYS A 392 -10.33 -29.28 1.47
CA LYS A 392 -9.29 -29.29 0.45
C LYS A 392 -9.37 -28.03 -0.40
N VAL A 393 -8.27 -27.66 -1.03
CA VAL A 393 -8.15 -26.48 -1.88
C VAL A 393 -7.54 -26.84 -3.23
N ILE A 394 -7.83 -26.04 -4.25
CA ILE A 394 -7.13 -26.13 -5.53
C ILE A 394 -5.68 -25.64 -5.34
N ASP A 395 -4.74 -26.51 -5.69
CA ASP A 395 -3.30 -26.38 -5.52
C ASP A 395 -2.60 -26.48 -6.89
N ALA A 396 -1.62 -25.61 -7.13
CA ALA A 396 -0.78 -25.61 -8.31
C ALA A 396 0.62 -26.16 -8.00
N LEU A 397 1.09 -27.15 -8.77
CA LEU A 397 2.47 -27.61 -8.63
C LEU A 397 3.45 -26.52 -9.07
N GLN A 398 4.43 -26.21 -8.23
CA GLN A 398 5.36 -25.08 -8.43
C GLN A 398 6.54 -25.39 -9.35
N GLU A 399 6.63 -26.61 -9.88
CA GLU A 399 7.68 -26.97 -10.81
C GLU A 399 7.58 -26.16 -12.12
N LYS A 400 8.72 -25.60 -12.53
CA LYS A 400 8.91 -24.75 -13.71
C LYS A 400 8.10 -25.18 -14.94
N ASN A 401 8.23 -26.45 -15.33
CA ASN A 401 7.58 -26.98 -16.54
C ASN A 401 6.27 -27.71 -16.27
N SER A 402 5.80 -27.76 -15.02
CA SER A 402 4.55 -28.45 -14.70
C SER A 402 3.32 -27.63 -15.12
N ASN A 403 2.32 -28.33 -15.64
CA ASN A 403 0.98 -27.81 -15.88
C ASN A 403 -0.03 -28.34 -14.84
N SER A 404 0.43 -29.09 -13.84
CA SER A 404 -0.44 -29.84 -12.93
C SER A 404 -1.16 -28.92 -11.96
N VAL A 405 -2.47 -29.14 -11.85
CA VAL A 405 -3.35 -28.57 -10.84
C VAL A 405 -4.16 -29.70 -10.25
N PHE A 406 -4.25 -29.75 -8.93
CA PHE A 406 -4.95 -30.79 -8.21
C PHE A 406 -5.56 -30.21 -6.94
N VAL A 407 -6.28 -31.04 -6.19
CA VAL A 407 -6.75 -30.69 -4.86
C VAL A 407 -5.80 -31.23 -3.78
N PHE A 408 -5.58 -30.43 -2.74
CA PHE A 408 -4.71 -30.78 -1.63
C PHE A 408 -5.28 -30.28 -0.30
N ASP A 409 -4.75 -30.76 0.82
CA ASP A 409 -5.09 -30.20 2.12
C ASP A 409 -4.68 -28.72 2.19
N ASN A 410 -5.47 -27.92 2.92
CA ASN A 410 -5.24 -26.48 3.01
C ASN A 410 -4.09 -26.17 3.98
N PHE A 411 -2.95 -25.75 3.43
CA PHE A 411 -1.78 -25.27 4.16
C PHE A 411 -1.62 -23.75 4.10
N ASN A 412 -2.54 -23.04 3.43
CA ASN A 412 -2.51 -21.59 3.28
C ASN A 412 -1.22 -21.07 2.60
N THR A 413 -0.61 -21.86 1.71
CA THR A 413 0.64 -21.55 0.99
C THR A 413 0.37 -20.78 -0.31
N THR A 414 1.39 -20.11 -0.87
CA THR A 414 1.23 -19.23 -2.06
C THR A 414 0.74 -19.98 -3.31
N ASN A 415 1.03 -21.26 -3.45
CA ASN A 415 0.54 -22.11 -4.54
C ASN A 415 -0.93 -22.52 -4.40
N GLN A 416 -1.55 -22.26 -3.25
CA GLN A 416 -2.98 -22.45 -2.98
C GLN A 416 -3.77 -21.14 -3.09
N LYS A 417 -3.07 -20.02 -3.37
CA LYS A 417 -3.64 -18.69 -3.53
C LYS A 417 -3.76 -18.29 -5.00
N TRP A 418 -4.89 -17.72 -5.36
CA TRP A 418 -5.24 -17.41 -6.74
C TRP A 418 -5.71 -15.96 -6.89
N GLY A 419 -5.36 -15.32 -7.99
CA GLY A 419 -5.82 -14.00 -8.37
C GLY A 419 -6.87 -14.03 -9.46
N LEU A 420 -7.81 -13.09 -9.39
CA LEU A 420 -8.86 -12.90 -10.39
C LEU A 420 -8.58 -11.62 -11.16
N ILE A 421 -8.24 -11.77 -12.45
CA ILE A 421 -7.93 -10.67 -13.35
C ILE A 421 -9.13 -10.49 -14.29
N PRO A 422 -9.83 -9.34 -14.27
CA PRO A 422 -11.02 -9.15 -15.09
C PRO A 422 -10.66 -9.16 -16.57
N VAL A 423 -11.53 -9.72 -17.41
CA VAL A 423 -11.37 -9.69 -18.87
C VAL A 423 -12.33 -8.66 -19.45
N LYS A 424 -11.92 -7.89 -20.48
CA LYS A 424 -12.72 -6.80 -21.07
C LYS A 424 -14.15 -7.21 -21.45
N ASN A 425 -14.37 -8.46 -21.81
CA ASN A 425 -15.67 -8.99 -22.24
C ASN A 425 -16.43 -9.74 -21.11
N GLY A 426 -16.04 -9.54 -19.85
CA GLY A 426 -16.61 -10.19 -18.68
C GLY A 426 -15.86 -11.47 -18.26
N GLY A 427 -16.11 -11.90 -17.03
CA GLY A 427 -15.40 -13.03 -16.40
C GLY A 427 -13.98 -12.68 -15.95
N PHE A 428 -13.23 -13.71 -15.56
CA PHE A 428 -11.92 -13.58 -14.94
C PHE A 428 -10.91 -14.58 -15.50
N GLN A 429 -9.69 -14.11 -15.75
CA GLN A 429 -8.54 -14.98 -15.77
C GLN A 429 -8.17 -15.31 -14.31
N ILE A 430 -8.10 -16.61 -13.98
CA ILE A 430 -7.70 -17.09 -12.65
C ILE A 430 -6.21 -17.38 -12.71
N ARG A 431 -5.38 -16.73 -11.90
CA ARG A 431 -3.91 -16.84 -11.97
C ARG A 431 -3.33 -17.28 -10.62
N ASN A 432 -2.44 -18.27 -10.60
CA ASN A 432 -1.84 -18.74 -9.35
C ASN A 432 -0.76 -17.77 -8.83
N LYS A 433 -0.72 -17.51 -7.51
CA LYS A 433 0.28 -16.62 -6.91
C LYS A 433 1.69 -17.16 -6.97
N ALA A 434 1.91 -18.47 -6.78
CA ALA A 434 3.26 -19.05 -6.75
C ALA A 434 3.87 -19.29 -8.15
N THR A 435 3.03 -19.62 -9.14
CA THR A 435 3.53 -20.01 -10.47
C THR A 435 3.36 -18.93 -11.52
N ASN A 436 2.56 -17.88 -11.26
CA ASN A 436 2.14 -16.85 -12.22
C ASN A 436 1.46 -17.42 -13.49
N LYS A 437 1.06 -18.70 -13.46
CA LYS A 437 0.34 -19.38 -14.55
C LYS A 437 -1.16 -19.24 -14.34
N ILE A 438 -1.91 -19.32 -15.42
CA ILE A 438 -3.35 -19.16 -15.44
C ILE A 438 -4.03 -20.53 -15.39
N LEU A 439 -5.12 -20.63 -14.66
CA LEU A 439 -5.98 -21.80 -14.64
C LEU A 439 -6.70 -21.93 -15.97
N SER A 440 -6.59 -23.08 -16.61
CA SER A 440 -7.17 -23.36 -17.93
C SER A 440 -7.58 -24.83 -18.01
N SER A 441 -8.12 -25.23 -19.15
CA SER A 441 -8.45 -26.62 -19.43
C SER A 441 -7.90 -27.05 -20.77
N GLU A 442 -7.40 -28.29 -20.82
CA GLU A 442 -6.96 -28.92 -22.06
C GLU A 442 -8.14 -29.39 -22.93
N LYS A 443 -7.85 -29.77 -24.18
CA LYS A 443 -8.82 -30.45 -25.06
C LYS A 443 -9.34 -31.75 -24.43
N SER A 444 -8.50 -32.44 -23.66
CA SER A 444 -8.82 -33.63 -22.86
C SER A 444 -9.81 -33.35 -21.71
N LYS A 445 -10.18 -32.08 -21.50
CA LYS A 445 -10.98 -31.58 -20.38
C LYS A 445 -10.29 -31.65 -19.02
N ALA A 446 -9.01 -32.03 -18.95
CA ALA A 446 -8.23 -31.91 -17.72
C ALA A 446 -8.05 -30.43 -17.33
N LEU A 447 -8.15 -30.12 -16.04
CA LEU A 447 -7.80 -28.81 -15.51
C LEU A 447 -6.28 -28.72 -15.38
N ILE A 448 -5.71 -27.61 -15.87
CA ILE A 448 -4.27 -27.37 -15.87
C ILE A 448 -3.96 -25.92 -15.52
N GLN A 449 -2.68 -25.64 -15.32
CA GLN A 449 -2.12 -24.29 -15.32
C GLN A 449 -1.25 -24.08 -16.56
N CYS A 450 -1.33 -22.92 -17.19
CA CYS A 450 -0.53 -22.59 -18.39
C CYS A 450 -0.15 -21.10 -18.46
N LEU A 451 0.64 -20.72 -19.46
CA LEU A 451 1.00 -19.32 -19.69
C LEU A 451 -0.23 -18.51 -20.14
N HIS A 452 -0.18 -17.19 -19.92
CA HIS A 452 -1.31 -16.25 -20.00
C HIS A 452 -2.03 -16.16 -21.36
N ASP A 453 -1.46 -16.69 -22.45
CA ASP A 453 -1.99 -16.56 -23.82
C ASP A 453 -3.01 -17.65 -24.22
N SER A 454 -3.53 -18.42 -23.26
CA SER A 454 -4.35 -19.61 -23.53
C SER A 454 -5.86 -19.31 -23.69
N ILE A 455 -6.47 -19.89 -24.72
CA ILE A 455 -7.84 -19.61 -25.21
C ILE A 455 -8.96 -19.99 -24.20
N HIS A 456 -8.70 -20.90 -23.26
CA HIS A 456 -9.68 -21.37 -22.26
C HIS A 456 -9.50 -20.73 -20.87
N GLY A 457 -8.76 -19.62 -20.78
CA GLY A 457 -8.39 -18.97 -19.53
C GLY A 457 -9.48 -18.12 -18.86
N THR A 458 -10.61 -17.85 -19.52
CA THR A 458 -11.68 -17.02 -18.95
C THR A 458 -12.70 -17.86 -18.19
N TRP A 459 -12.87 -17.54 -16.91
CA TRP A 459 -13.77 -18.20 -15.97
C TRP A 459 -14.89 -17.26 -15.53
N TYR A 460 -16.08 -17.83 -15.36
CA TYR A 460 -17.28 -17.17 -14.87
C TYR A 460 -17.74 -17.85 -13.58
N PHE A 461 -18.22 -17.04 -12.65
CA PHE A 461 -18.66 -17.48 -11.33
C PHE A 461 -20.19 -17.45 -11.26
N VAL A 462 -20.80 -18.60 -11.04
CA VAL A 462 -22.26 -18.73 -10.86
C VAL A 462 -22.52 -19.02 -9.39
N LYS A 463 -23.13 -18.05 -8.69
CA LYS A 463 -23.40 -18.16 -7.26
C LYS A 463 -24.38 -19.30 -6.98
N SER A 464 -24.00 -20.19 -6.07
CA SER A 464 -24.85 -21.30 -5.61
C SER A 464 -25.79 -20.83 -4.50
N LYS A 465 -26.96 -21.46 -4.41
CA LYS A 465 -27.86 -21.31 -3.26
C LYS A 465 -27.36 -22.06 -2.01
N LYS A 466 -26.36 -22.95 -2.17
CA LYS A 466 -25.73 -23.65 -1.04
C LYS A 466 -25.05 -22.64 -0.12
N LYS A 467 -25.26 -22.78 1.19
CA LYS A 467 -24.54 -21.99 2.19
C LYS A 467 -23.12 -22.52 2.34
N LEU A 468 -22.22 -21.65 2.80
CA LEU A 468 -20.85 -22.00 3.17
C LEU A 468 -20.86 -23.18 4.16
N SER A 469 -19.88 -24.08 4.02
CA SER A 469 -19.82 -25.24 4.90
C SER A 469 -19.51 -24.79 6.33
N ASN A 470 -20.33 -25.18 7.31
CA ASN A 470 -20.02 -24.99 8.74
C ASN A 470 -18.94 -26.01 9.15
N GLY A 471 -17.75 -25.93 8.55
CA GLY A 471 -16.66 -26.89 8.72
C GLY A 471 -15.75 -26.53 9.89
N ILE A 472 -15.88 -27.28 10.99
CA ILE A 472 -14.95 -27.41 12.14
C ILE A 472 -14.83 -26.18 13.06
N ARG A 473 -15.87 -25.96 13.86
CA ARG A 473 -15.71 -25.43 15.23
C ARG A 473 -15.03 -26.51 16.09
N LYS A 474 -13.70 -26.54 16.13
CA LYS A 474 -12.94 -27.16 17.23
C LYS A 474 -11.49 -26.68 17.19
N ASN A 475 -11.18 -25.82 18.16
CA ASN A 475 -9.84 -25.46 18.66
C ASN A 475 -8.87 -24.86 17.65
N ASN A 476 -9.05 -23.57 17.36
CA ASN A 476 -8.02 -22.55 17.51
C ASN A 476 -8.72 -21.18 17.51
N SER A 477 -8.31 -20.29 18.41
CA SER A 477 -8.80 -18.93 18.64
C SER A 477 -8.51 -17.95 17.48
N LEU A 478 -8.58 -18.41 16.23
CA LEU A 478 -8.43 -17.56 15.05
C LEU A 478 -9.82 -17.35 14.45
N VAL A 479 -10.32 -16.12 14.61
CA VAL A 479 -11.54 -15.58 14.01
C VAL A 479 -11.72 -16.12 12.59
N SER A 480 -12.88 -16.74 12.32
CA SER A 480 -13.19 -17.26 10.99
C SER A 480 -13.02 -16.16 9.94
N ALA A 481 -12.21 -16.42 8.91
CA ALA A 481 -11.92 -15.48 7.82
C ALA A 481 -13.18 -14.88 7.15
N HIS A 482 -14.31 -15.58 7.27
CA HIS A 482 -15.63 -15.17 6.76
C HIS A 482 -16.26 -13.97 7.49
N ASN A 483 -15.78 -13.63 8.70
CA ASN A 483 -16.26 -12.49 9.50
C ASN A 483 -15.16 -11.45 9.77
N ILE A 484 -13.98 -11.59 9.15
CA ILE A 484 -12.91 -10.60 9.32
C ILE A 484 -13.38 -9.32 8.62
N ASP A 485 -13.49 -8.25 9.41
CA ASP A 485 -13.89 -6.95 8.91
C ASP A 485 -13.00 -6.53 7.72
N PRO A 486 -13.55 -5.97 6.63
CA PRO A 486 -12.77 -5.49 5.49
C PRO A 486 -11.61 -4.57 5.87
N ALA A 487 -11.72 -3.80 6.96
CA ALA A 487 -10.64 -3.00 7.51
C ALA A 487 -9.52 -3.89 8.07
N ILE A 488 -9.82 -4.98 8.76
CA ILE A 488 -8.83 -5.95 9.25
C ILE A 488 -8.19 -6.72 8.07
N LYS A 489 -8.96 -7.08 7.04
CA LYS A 489 -8.37 -7.65 5.81
C LYS A 489 -7.37 -6.66 5.20
N THR A 490 -7.73 -5.38 5.12
CA THR A 490 -6.85 -4.28 4.66
C THR A 490 -5.67 -4.03 5.61
N ALA A 491 -5.84 -4.24 6.91
CA ALA A 491 -4.78 -4.18 7.90
C ALA A 491 -3.70 -5.19 7.62
N ILE A 492 -4.09 -6.44 7.36
CA ILE A 492 -3.19 -7.53 7.00
C ILE A 492 -2.47 -7.17 5.69
N LYS A 493 -3.19 -6.55 4.75
CA LYS A 493 -2.58 -6.03 3.51
C LYS A 493 -1.46 -5.05 3.77
N ILE A 494 -1.75 -4.08 4.63
CA ILE A 494 -0.79 -3.07 5.04
C ILE A 494 0.33 -3.73 5.85
N SER A 495 0.04 -4.71 6.70
CA SER A 495 1.01 -5.44 7.53
C SER A 495 2.06 -6.18 6.69
N ASP A 496 1.70 -6.81 5.59
CA ASP A 496 2.68 -7.47 4.72
C ASP A 496 3.59 -6.46 3.99
N ILE A 497 3.06 -5.27 3.71
CA ILE A 497 3.81 -4.14 3.18
C ILE A 497 4.65 -3.50 4.31
N THR A 498 4.13 -3.46 5.55
CA THR A 498 4.71 -2.73 6.68
C THR A 498 5.64 -3.52 7.58
N ASN A 499 5.55 -4.85 7.59
CA ASN A 499 6.52 -5.75 8.22
C ASN A 499 7.91 -5.67 7.54
N LYS A 500 8.02 -4.85 6.50
CA LYS A 500 9.26 -4.46 5.81
C LYS A 500 9.73 -3.06 6.19
N PHE A 501 8.98 -2.33 7.02
CA PHE A 501 9.44 -1.06 7.59
C PHE A 501 10.35 -1.35 8.77
N HIS A 502 11.51 -0.71 8.74
CA HIS A 502 12.31 -0.50 9.93
C HIS A 502 11.58 0.50 10.83
N TRP A 503 10.75 0.02 11.76
CA TRP A 503 10.29 0.82 12.89
C TRP A 503 11.33 0.72 14.01
N PHE A 504 11.91 1.84 14.40
CA PHE A 504 12.87 1.91 15.51
C PHE A 504 12.26 2.73 16.65
N GLY A 505 11.32 2.10 17.34
CA GLY A 505 10.84 2.42 18.68
C GLY A 505 10.77 1.10 19.45
N GLU A 506 10.87 1.11 20.77
CA GLU A 506 11.03 -0.12 21.57
C GLU A 506 9.95 -1.17 21.31
N ALA A 507 10.31 -2.19 20.52
CA ALA A 507 9.76 -3.54 20.60
C ALA A 507 10.69 -4.48 19.82
N ASN A 508 11.60 -5.14 20.53
CA ASN A 508 11.86 -6.54 20.22
C ASN A 508 10.55 -7.29 20.47
N MET A 509 9.67 -7.33 19.47
CA MET A 509 8.68 -8.38 19.38
C MET A 509 9.01 -9.14 18.11
N GLY A 510 9.51 -10.36 18.29
CA GLY A 510 9.41 -11.38 17.26
C GLY A 510 7.95 -11.55 16.84
N VAL A 511 7.70 -12.42 15.87
CA VAL A 511 6.36 -12.76 15.37
C VAL A 511 5.37 -12.95 16.54
N VAL A 512 4.61 -11.91 16.88
CA VAL A 512 3.48 -11.99 17.80
C VAL A 512 2.27 -11.68 16.95
N SER A 513 1.57 -12.76 16.61
CA SER A 513 0.19 -12.73 16.19
C SER A 513 -0.59 -11.91 17.23
N TYR A 514 -1.16 -10.78 16.82
CA TYR A 514 -2.08 -10.03 17.68
C TYR A 514 -3.36 -10.85 17.87
N ILE A 515 -3.38 -11.70 18.89
CA ILE A 515 -4.60 -12.06 19.62
C ILE A 515 -4.58 -11.17 20.86
N ILE A 516 -5.37 -10.10 20.83
CA ILE A 516 -5.58 -9.23 21.99
C ILE A 516 -6.79 -9.79 22.74
N GLU A 517 -6.55 -10.35 23.93
CA GLU A 517 -7.60 -10.58 24.94
C GLU A 517 -7.91 -9.24 25.62
N PHE A 518 -9.20 -8.89 25.69
CA PHE A 518 -9.69 -7.70 26.37
C PHE A 518 -9.95 -8.00 27.86
N GLU A 519 -9.30 -7.28 28.77
CA GLU A 519 -9.80 -7.09 30.13
C GLU A 519 -10.39 -5.67 30.26
N SER A 520 -11.56 -5.63 30.91
CA SER A 520 -12.47 -4.50 30.95
C SER A 520 -12.11 -3.46 32.02
N ASN A 521 -12.51 -2.21 31.75
CA ASN A 521 -12.64 -1.07 32.65
C ASN A 521 -11.36 -0.32 33.08
N GLN A 522 -11.10 0.83 32.43
CA GLN A 522 -11.05 2.15 33.09
C GLN A 522 -10.76 3.29 32.09
N THR A 523 -11.59 4.34 32.14
CA THR A 523 -11.50 5.56 31.34
C THR A 523 -10.44 6.54 31.86
N PHE A 524 -9.46 6.92 31.03
CA PHE A 524 -8.69 8.16 31.19
C PHE A 524 -8.53 8.89 29.84
N LYS A 525 -8.90 10.17 29.85
CA LYS A 525 -8.95 11.09 28.71
C LYS A 525 -7.65 11.92 28.70
N VAL A 526 -6.69 11.57 27.84
CA VAL A 526 -5.51 12.38 27.52
C VAL A 526 -5.23 12.22 26.02
N TRP A 527 -5.33 13.32 25.28
CA TRP A 527 -4.95 13.41 23.86
C TRP A 527 -3.43 13.60 23.79
N TYR A 528 -2.70 12.51 23.66
CA TYR A 528 -1.28 12.48 23.29
C TYR A 528 -1.02 11.27 22.39
N ASP A 529 -0.28 11.49 21.31
CA ASP A 529 0.32 10.52 20.38
C ASP A 529 -0.51 9.29 20.02
N ARG A 530 -1.36 9.43 18.99
CA ARG A 530 -1.93 8.27 18.29
C ARG A 530 -1.78 8.42 16.77
N VAL A 531 -0.61 8.06 16.26
CA VAL A 531 -0.59 7.19 15.07
C VAL A 531 -0.60 5.76 15.59
N THR A 532 -1.70 5.40 16.25
CA THR A 532 -2.03 4.01 16.53
C THR A 532 -3.01 3.62 15.46
N PHE A 533 -2.68 2.61 14.65
CA PHE A 533 -3.70 1.91 13.86
C PHE A 533 -4.65 1.24 14.86
N HIS A 534 -5.67 1.97 15.30
CA HIS A 534 -6.77 1.40 16.07
C HIS A 534 -7.69 0.68 15.09
N PHE A 535 -7.51 -0.63 15.00
CA PHE A 535 -8.59 -1.50 14.55
C PHE A 535 -9.55 -1.61 15.71
N LEU A 536 -10.62 -0.81 15.68
CA LEU A 536 -11.76 -0.97 16.57
C LEU A 536 -12.40 -2.32 16.23
N THR A 537 -12.19 -3.32 17.08
CA THR A 537 -13.06 -4.49 17.14
C THR A 537 -14.37 -4.04 17.76
N THR A 538 -15.45 -4.18 17.02
CA THR A 538 -16.81 -3.93 17.50
C THR A 538 -17.17 -4.93 18.59
N GLU A 539 -17.13 -4.50 19.85
CA GLU A 539 -18.02 -4.99 20.89
C GLU A 539 -18.80 -3.78 21.44
N GLU A 540 -19.82 -3.39 20.66
CA GLU A 540 -21.25 -3.22 21.01
C GLU A 540 -21.94 -2.45 19.89
#